data_AF-A0A2N2YAM8-F1
#
_entry.id   AF-A0A2N2YAM8-F1
#
_cell.length_a   1.000
_cell.length_b   1.000
_cell.length_c   1.000
_cell.angle_alpha   90.00
_cell.angle_beta   90.00
_cell.angle_gamma   90.00
#
_symmetry.space_group_name_H-M   'P 1'
#
loop_
_entity.id
_entity.type
_entity.pdbx_description
1 polymer ?
#
loop_
_entity_poly.entity_id
_entity_poly.type
_entity_poly.pdbx_seq_one_letter_code
_entity_poly.pdbx_strand_id
1 'polypeptide(L)' 'MLAVILLFVFGGYKLDQWLEWKFPLFTVLGSITGVGMSIYIAVKDLLRKK' A
#
# COMPACT_ATOMS: atom_id res chain seq x y z
N MET A 1 7.87 -6.99 -4.09
CA MET A 1 6.68 -6.37 -4.72
C MET A 1 5.39 -7.04 -4.28
N LEU A 2 5.19 -8.33 -4.55
CA LEU A 2 3.93 -9.04 -4.22
C LEU A 2 3.58 -9.06 -2.72
N ALA A 3 4.58 -9.28 -1.85
CA ALA A 3 4.40 -9.28 -0.40
C ALA A 3 3.98 -7.90 0.16
N VAL A 4 4.50 -6.81 -0.42
CA VAL A 4 4.15 -5.44 -0.01
C VAL A 4 2.73 -5.12 -0.45
N ILE A 5 2.35 -5.49 -1.67
CA ILE A 5 1.00 -5.29 -2.20
C ILE A 5 -0.03 -6.04 -1.35
N LEU A 6 0.22 -7.31 -1.01
CA LEU A 6 -0.68 -8.09 -0.16
C LEU A 6 -0.82 -7.48 1.24
N LEU A 7 0.27 -7.01 1.85
CA LEU A 7 0.21 -6.35 3.17
C LEU A 7 -0.62 -5.06 3.14
N PHE A 8 -0.43 -4.23 2.12
CA PHE A 8 -1.17 -2.96 2.00
C PHE A 8 -2.64 -3.16 1.64
N VAL A 9 -2.97 -4.10 0.75
CA VAL A 9 -4.36 -4.40 0.37
C VAL A 9 -5.11 -5.06 1.52
N PHE A 10 -4.53 -6.08 2.16
CA PHE A 10 -5.18 -6.78 3.27
C PHE A 10 -5.27 -5.89 4.52
N GLY A 11 -4.26 -5.04 4.76
CA GLY A 11 -4.27 -4.04 5.82
C GLY A 11 -5.34 -2.97 5.59
N GLY A 12 -5.42 -2.41 4.38
CA GLY A 12 -6.43 -1.41 4.01
C GLY A 12 -7.85 -1.97 4.08
N TYR A 13 -8.06 -3.18 3.57
CA TYR A 13 -9.35 -3.86 3.58
C TYR A 13 -9.85 -4.15 5.00
N LYS A 14 -8.96 -4.63 5.89
CA LYS A 14 -9.32 -4.94 7.28
C LYS A 14 -9.58 -3.67 8.09
N LEU A 15 -8.86 -2.57 7.83
CA LEU A 15 -9.12 -1.27 8.46
C LEU A 15 -10.45 -0.66 7.98
N ASP A 16 -10.75 -0.75 6.69
CA ASP A 16 -12.04 -0.30 6.14
C ASP A 16 -13.21 -1.09 6.74
N GLN A 17 -13.07 -2.42 6.88
CA GLN A 17 -14.09 -3.24 7.54
C GLN A 17 -14.29 -2.86 9.01
N TRP A 18 -13.22 -2.48 9.72
CA TRP A 18 -13.31 -2.15 11.14
C TRP A 18 -13.94 -0.77 11.40
N LEU A 19 -13.92 0.11 10.40
CA LEU A 19 -14.53 1.43 10.48
C LEU A 19 -15.98 1.49 9.99
N GLU A 20 -16.49 0.44 9.32
CA GLU A 20 -17.84 0.36 8.72
C GLU A 20 -18.25 1.61 7.90
N TRP A 21 -17.27 2.37 7.41
CA TRP A 21 -17.53 3.55 6.61
C TRP A 21 -17.98 3.12 5.22
N LYS A 22 -19.12 3.66 4.77
CA LYS A 22 -19.67 3.43 3.43
C LYS A 22 -18.72 3.84 2.30
N PHE A 23 -17.66 4.59 2.64
CA PHE A 23 -16.66 5.08 1.71
C PHE A 23 -15.27 4.51 2.11
N PRO A 24 -14.61 3.74 1.22
CA PRO A 24 -13.40 2.98 1.51
C PRO A 24 -12.14 3.85 1.58
N LEU A 25 -12.10 4.79 2.53
CA LEU A 25 -11.05 5.80 2.68
C LEU A 25 -9.68 5.19 2.98
N PHE A 26 -9.63 4.16 3.82
CA PHE A 26 -8.36 3.53 4.21
C PHE A 26 -7.82 2.64 3.09
N THR A 27 -8.68 2.04 2.27
CA THR A 27 -8.24 1.33 1.06
C THR A 27 -7.66 2.30 0.02
N VAL A 28 -8.27 3.49 -0.15
CA VAL A 28 -7.76 4.52 -1.07
C VAL A 28 -6.43 5.10 -0.59
N LEU A 29 -6.35 5.50 0.69
CA LEU A 29 -5.11 5.98 1.30
C LEU A 29 -4.02 4.90 1.30
N GLY A 30 -4.38 3.66 1.63
CA GLY A 30 -3.49 2.50 1.61
C GLY A 30 -2.98 2.18 0.20
N SER A 31 -3.81 2.35 -0.82
CA SER A 31 -3.41 2.20 -2.23
C SER A 31 -2.46 3.31 -2.68
N ILE A 32 -2.74 4.58 -2.34
CA ILE A 32 -1.86 5.71 -2.68
C ILE A 32 -0.50 5.57 -2.01
N THR A 33 -0.50 5.27 -0.71
CA THR A 33 0.75 5.05 0.05
C THR A 33 1.48 3.80 -0.42
N GLY A 34 0.77 2.71 -0.70
CA GLY A 34 1.34 1.47 -1.23
C GLY A 34 2.00 1.67 -2.60
N VAL A 35 1.36 2.40 -3.52
CA VAL A 35 1.94 2.75 -4.83
C VAL A 35 3.17 3.64 -4.63
N GLY A 36 3.09 4.68 -3.79
CA GLY A 36 4.22 5.55 -3.48
C GLY A 36 5.41 4.81 -2.87
N MET A 37 5.18 3.90 -1.92
CA MET A 37 6.23 3.06 -1.34
C MET A 37 6.82 2.10 -2.37
N SER A 38 6.00 1.48 -3.21
CA SER A 38 6.47 0.56 -4.24
C SER A 38 7.38 1.27 -5.25
N ILE A 39 7.01 2.48 -5.67
CA ILE A 39 7.83 3.33 -6.54
C ILE A 39 9.13 3.72 -5.82
N TYR A 40 9.06 4.16 -4.56
CA TYR A 40 10.25 4.51 -3.80
C TYR A 40 11.21 3.33 -3.64
N ILE A 41 10.70 2.14 -3.32
CA ILE A 41 11.52 0.93 -3.22
C ILE A 41 12.14 0.61 -4.58
N ALA A 42 11.36 0.60 -5.67
CA ALA A 42 11.87 0.32 -7.01
C ALA A 42 12.96 1.31 -7.43
N VAL A 43 12.73 2.61 -7.22
CA VAL A 43 13.71 3.67 -7.50
C VAL A 43 14.95 3.53 -6.64
N LYS A 44 14.80 3.25 -5.34
CA LYS A 44 15.92 3.03 -4.41
C LYS A 44 16.71 1.77 -4.76
N ASP A 45 16.05 0.72 -5.25
CA ASP A 45 16.68 -0.52 -5.68
C ASP A 45 17.47 -0.31 -6.99
N LEU A 46 16.91 0.47 -7.92
CA LEU A 46 17.61 0.93 -9.13
C LEU A 46 18.80 1.85 -8.82
N LEU A 47 18.69 2.72 -7.81
CA LEU A 47 19.76 3.62 -7.37
C LEU A 47 20.80 2.94 -6.49
N ARG A 48 20.47 1.81 -5.83
CA ARG A 48 21.46 0.91 -5.22
C ARG A 48 22.19 0.15 -6.33
N LYS A 49 23.08 0.87 -7.03
CA LYS A 49 24.24 0.22 -7.64
C LYS A 49 25.05 -0.42 -6.50
N LYS A 50 25.33 -1.71 -6.70
CA LYS A 50 26.10 -2.60 -5.83
C LYS A 50 27.29 -1.93 -5.17
#